data_AF-A0AAV4IES0-F1
#
_entry.id   AF-A0AAV4IES0-F1
#
_cell.length_a   1.000
_cell.length_b   1.000
_cell.length_c   1.000
_cell.angle_alpha   90.00
_cell.angle_beta   90.00
_cell.angle_gamma   90.00
#
_symmetry.space_group_name_H-M   'P 1'
#
loop_
_entity.id
_entity.type
_entity.pdbx_description
1 polymer ?
#
loop_
_entity_poly.entity_id
_entity_poly.type
_entity_poly.pdbx_seq_one_letter_code
_entity_poly.pdbx_strand_id
1 'polypeptide(L)'
;MSWLYDPVTKIWGRALPQEALHTVRSCAGYSVSPYKGFRIISVNNNYCNKDNYWLLLNATDPCGTLQWLISELQNAEDNNEKVHLLLHLPPGEAGCLMVWSHNFYDIINRYENTVVNQFYGHSHRDWFELFYDTRDFQRPINFGFVAPAVTSIDRTNPVYRIYTVDGNYEGSSWAVIDYTNYFLNLTEANLQEKATWTYAYNPKWYVTLNTDSYSCEDNSIYQLTKTAEH
;
A
#
# COMPACT_ATOMS: atom_id res chain seq x y z
N MET A 1 -22.74 -7.61 6.22
CA MET A 1 -21.45 -8.19 6.65
C MET A 1 -21.18 -8.03 8.16
N SER A 2 -22.21 -7.92 9.01
CA SER A 2 -22.08 -7.62 10.45
C SER A 2 -21.24 -8.64 11.22
N TRP A 3 -21.31 -9.93 10.87
CA TRP A 3 -20.57 -11.00 11.54
C TRP A 3 -19.04 -10.79 11.54
N LEU A 4 -18.49 -10.10 10.54
CA LEU A 4 -17.06 -9.79 10.44
C LEU A 4 -16.76 -8.36 10.86
N TYR A 5 -17.52 -7.39 10.33
CA TYR A 5 -17.20 -5.98 10.54
C TYR A 5 -17.45 -5.55 11.99
N ASP A 6 -18.47 -6.08 12.68
CA ASP A 6 -18.74 -5.69 14.08
C ASP A 6 -17.61 -6.15 15.04
N PRO A 7 -17.12 -7.41 15.00
CA PRO A 7 -15.95 -7.80 15.78
C PRO A 7 -14.69 -7.02 15.41
N VAL A 8 -14.44 -6.77 14.11
CA VAL A 8 -13.29 -5.99 13.65
C VAL A 8 -13.34 -4.58 14.23
N THR A 9 -14.48 -3.89 14.15
CA THR A 9 -14.64 -2.57 14.75
C THR A 9 -14.41 -2.59 16.25
N LYS A 10 -14.88 -3.63 16.97
CA LYS A 10 -14.65 -3.76 18.41
C LYS A 10 -13.18 -3.90 18.76
N ILE A 11 -12.41 -4.66 17.97
CA ILE A 11 -10.98 -4.87 18.19
C ILE A 11 -10.20 -3.62 17.82
N TRP A 12 -10.47 -3.04 16.64
CA TRP A 12 -9.74 -1.88 16.11
C TRP A 12 -10.11 -0.57 16.81
N GLY A 13 -11.28 -0.48 17.46
CA GLY A 13 -11.65 0.66 18.29
C GLY A 13 -10.73 0.94 19.49
N ARG A 14 -9.76 0.07 19.76
CA ARG A 14 -8.66 0.33 20.70
C ARG A 14 -7.56 1.24 20.13
N ALA A 15 -7.41 1.26 18.81
CA ALA A 15 -6.36 1.99 18.11
C ALA A 15 -6.90 3.09 17.19
N LEU A 16 -8.17 3.01 16.79
CA LEU A 16 -8.82 3.98 15.90
C LEU A 16 -9.74 4.94 16.68
N PRO A 17 -9.82 6.21 16.25
CA PRO A 17 -10.75 7.18 16.81
C PRO A 17 -12.21 6.80 16.47
N GLN A 18 -13.17 7.30 17.25
CA GLN A 18 -14.58 6.88 17.14
C GLN A 18 -15.20 7.22 15.78
N GLU A 19 -14.78 8.31 15.17
CA GLU A 19 -15.25 8.80 13.87
C GLU A 19 -14.92 7.79 12.75
N ALA A 20 -13.74 7.17 12.82
CA ALA A 20 -13.29 6.16 11.87
C ALA A 20 -14.08 4.83 12.00
N LEU A 21 -14.68 4.55 13.16
CA LEU A 21 -15.36 3.27 13.39
C LEU A 21 -16.66 3.13 12.59
N HIS A 22 -17.27 4.24 12.19
CA HIS A 22 -18.48 4.20 11.37
C HIS A 22 -18.20 3.57 10.00
N THR A 23 -17.15 4.02 9.30
CA THR A 23 -16.75 3.50 7.99
C THR A 23 -16.19 2.08 8.07
N VAL A 24 -15.52 1.73 9.18
CA VAL A 24 -15.12 0.34 9.43
C VAL A 24 -16.34 -0.59 9.50
N ARG A 25 -17.42 -0.20 10.20
CA ARG A 25 -18.64 -1.02 10.30
C ARG A 25 -19.39 -1.15 8.99
N SER A 26 -19.41 -0.13 8.15
CA SER A 26 -20.18 -0.13 6.91
C SER A 26 -19.43 -0.83 5.76
N CYS A 27 -18.17 -0.46 5.54
CA CYS A 27 -17.41 -0.86 4.35
C CYS A 27 -16.02 -1.44 4.66
N ALA A 28 -15.62 -1.51 5.93
CA ALA A 28 -14.29 -1.93 6.39
C ALA A 28 -13.11 -1.11 5.85
N GLY A 29 -13.37 0.13 5.43
CA GLY A 29 -12.35 1.15 5.20
C GLY A 29 -12.32 2.17 6.33
N TYR A 30 -11.21 2.87 6.51
CA TYR A 30 -11.11 3.96 7.49
C TYR A 30 -10.12 5.02 7.05
N SER A 31 -10.25 6.20 7.64
CA SER A 31 -9.38 7.36 7.42
C SER A 31 -9.08 8.01 8.77
N VAL A 32 -7.80 8.29 9.03
CA VAL A 32 -7.34 8.88 10.30
C VAL A 32 -6.17 9.83 10.05
N SER A 33 -6.10 10.93 10.80
CA SER A 33 -4.96 11.86 10.76
C SER A 33 -4.13 11.74 12.04
N PRO A 34 -3.13 10.83 12.10
CA PRO A 34 -2.35 10.62 13.31
C PRO A 34 -1.44 11.81 13.66
N TYR A 35 -1.05 12.61 12.65
CA TYR A 35 -0.27 13.83 12.81
C TYR A 35 -0.88 14.96 11.98
N LYS A 36 -0.61 16.21 12.35
CA LYS A 36 -1.06 17.38 11.58
C LYS A 36 -0.41 17.35 10.19
N GLY A 37 -1.22 17.52 9.14
CA GLY A 37 -0.72 17.47 7.76
C GLY A 37 -0.48 16.07 7.23
N PHE A 38 -0.93 15.03 7.94
CA PHE A 38 -0.76 13.63 7.52
C PHE A 38 -1.99 12.79 7.79
N ARG A 39 -2.40 12.03 6.78
CA ARG A 39 -3.57 11.15 6.82
C ARG A 39 -3.19 9.75 6.35
N ILE A 40 -3.74 8.76 7.05
CA ILE A 40 -3.70 7.35 6.65
C ILE A 40 -5.10 6.96 6.23
N ILE A 41 -5.24 6.43 5.01
CA ILE A 41 -6.49 5.89 4.51
C ILE A 41 -6.29 4.40 4.24
N SER A 42 -7.08 3.56 4.91
CA SER A 42 -7.14 2.13 4.67
C SER A 42 -8.38 1.81 3.84
N VAL A 43 -8.18 1.21 2.66
CA VAL A 43 -9.25 0.92 1.70
C VAL A 43 -9.45 -0.59 1.64
N ASN A 44 -10.68 -1.03 1.85
CA ASN A 44 -11.05 -2.42 1.64
C ASN A 44 -11.18 -2.73 0.14
N ASN A 45 -10.11 -3.24 -0.46
CA ASN A 45 -10.09 -3.56 -1.88
C ASN A 45 -10.43 -5.02 -2.20
N ASN A 46 -11.01 -5.78 -1.25
CA ASN A 46 -11.73 -7.02 -1.60
C ASN A 46 -12.88 -6.76 -2.58
N TYR A 47 -13.34 -5.50 -2.67
CA TYR A 47 -14.32 -5.05 -3.66
C TYR A 47 -13.78 -4.98 -5.10
N CYS A 48 -12.47 -5.14 -5.30
CA CYS A 48 -11.91 -5.34 -6.64
C CYS A 48 -11.47 -6.78 -6.90
N ASN A 49 -11.40 -7.64 -5.88
CA ASN A 49 -10.89 -9.00 -6.01
C ASN A 49 -11.78 -9.85 -6.93
N LYS A 50 -11.21 -10.43 -7.99
CA LYS A 50 -11.91 -11.34 -8.93
C LYS A 50 -12.44 -12.60 -8.26
N ASP A 51 -11.85 -13.03 -7.15
CA ASP A 51 -12.32 -14.18 -6.37
C ASP A 51 -13.51 -13.83 -5.46
N ASN A 52 -13.90 -12.55 -5.39
CA ASN A 52 -15.09 -12.12 -4.68
C ASN A 52 -16.33 -12.32 -5.55
N TYR A 53 -16.93 -13.51 -5.50
CA TYR A 53 -18.12 -13.86 -6.28
C TYR A 53 -19.35 -12.97 -6.03
N TRP A 54 -19.40 -12.21 -4.93
CA TRP A 54 -20.47 -11.24 -4.69
C TRP A 54 -20.49 -10.12 -5.74
N LEU A 55 -19.36 -9.84 -6.37
CA LEU A 55 -19.23 -8.83 -7.44
C LEU A 55 -19.96 -9.22 -8.72
N LEU A 56 -20.34 -10.50 -8.89
CA LEU A 56 -21.20 -10.93 -10.00
C LEU A 56 -22.60 -10.32 -9.96
N LEU A 57 -23.08 -9.93 -8.76
CA LEU A 57 -24.37 -9.26 -8.61
C LEU A 57 -24.29 -7.80 -9.05
N ASN A 58 -23.27 -7.09 -8.58
CA ASN A 58 -22.96 -5.73 -8.99
C ASN A 58 -21.51 -5.39 -8.63
N ALA A 59 -20.68 -5.12 -9.64
CA ALA A 59 -19.29 -4.71 -9.49
C ALA A 59 -19.10 -3.18 -9.57
N THR A 60 -20.18 -2.41 -9.73
CA THR A 60 -20.12 -0.94 -9.83
C THR A 60 -19.87 -0.35 -8.45
N ASP A 61 -18.65 0.14 -8.23
CA ASP A 61 -18.13 0.73 -6.99
C ASP A 61 -18.78 0.16 -5.71
N PRO A 62 -18.49 -1.12 -5.36
CA PRO A 62 -19.13 -1.75 -4.22
C PRO A 62 -18.87 -0.97 -2.94
N CYS A 63 -19.94 -0.73 -2.17
CA CYS A 63 -19.92 0.12 -0.96
C CYS A 63 -19.60 1.61 -1.21
N GLY A 64 -19.57 2.07 -2.47
CA GLY A 64 -19.16 3.44 -2.80
C GLY A 64 -17.69 3.70 -2.42
N THR A 65 -16.84 2.68 -2.49
CA THR A 65 -15.49 2.70 -1.93
C THR A 65 -14.57 3.68 -2.64
N LEU A 66 -14.61 3.71 -3.98
CA LEU A 66 -13.82 4.66 -4.77
C LEU A 66 -14.39 6.08 -4.65
N GLN A 67 -15.72 6.22 -4.64
CA GLN A 67 -16.34 7.52 -4.39
C GLN A 67 -15.98 8.09 -3.02
N TRP A 68 -15.98 7.25 -1.98
CA TRP A 68 -15.54 7.62 -0.63
C TRP A 68 -14.05 7.98 -0.61
N LEU A 69 -13.19 7.20 -1.28
CA LEU A 69 -11.76 7.50 -1.39
C LEU A 69 -11.52 8.87 -2.03
N ILE A 70 -12.23 9.20 -3.12
CA ILE A 70 -12.15 10.51 -3.77
C ILE A 70 -12.50 11.62 -2.77
N SER A 71 -13.57 11.45 -1.98
CA SER A 71 -13.95 12.44 -0.98
C SER A 71 -12.88 12.61 0.11
N GLU A 72 -12.28 11.52 0.59
CA GLU A 72 -11.19 11.59 1.58
C GLU A 72 -9.93 12.26 1.01
N LEU A 73 -9.56 11.94 -0.24
CA LEU A 73 -8.40 12.53 -0.90
C LEU A 73 -8.60 14.01 -1.20
N GLN A 74 -9.81 14.42 -1.62
CA GLN A 74 -10.13 15.83 -1.80
C GLN A 74 -10.06 16.58 -0.47
N ASN A 75 -10.62 16.00 0.60
CA ASN A 75 -10.51 16.59 1.93
C ASN A 75 -9.04 16.72 2.38
N ALA A 76 -8.20 15.73 2.10
CA ALA A 76 -6.77 15.81 2.40
C ALA A 76 -6.08 16.92 1.60
N GLU A 77 -6.37 17.04 0.30
CA GLU A 77 -5.84 18.10 -0.57
C GLU A 77 -6.24 19.49 -0.07
N ASP A 78 -7.52 19.69 0.25
CA ASP A 78 -8.06 20.97 0.75
C ASP A 78 -7.43 21.38 2.09
N ASN A 79 -7.02 20.39 2.90
CA ASN A 79 -6.36 20.60 4.20
C ASN A 79 -4.82 20.55 4.13
N ASN A 80 -4.24 20.49 2.93
CA ASN A 80 -2.79 20.35 2.70
C ASN A 80 -2.18 19.16 3.47
N GLU A 81 -2.90 18.05 3.55
CA GLU A 81 -2.40 16.80 4.13
C GLU A 81 -1.71 15.93 3.08
N LYS A 82 -0.69 15.18 3.50
CA LYS A 82 -0.12 14.07 2.73
C LYS A 82 -0.78 12.76 3.14
N VAL A 83 -0.93 11.85 2.19
CA VAL A 83 -1.70 10.62 2.37
C VAL A 83 -0.84 9.39 2.17
N HIS A 84 -0.91 8.47 3.14
CA HIS A 84 -0.52 7.07 2.97
C HIS A 84 -1.76 6.22 2.71
N LEU A 85 -1.76 5.47 1.62
CA LEU A 85 -2.82 4.53 1.29
C LEU A 85 -2.42 3.10 1.69
N LEU A 86 -3.29 2.44 2.45
CA LEU A 86 -3.16 1.04 2.84
C LEU A 86 -4.21 0.20 2.14
N LEU A 87 -3.78 -0.80 1.38
CA LEU A 87 -4.63 -1.72 0.65
C LEU A 87 -4.09 -3.15 0.81
N HIS A 88 -4.93 -4.16 0.66
CA HIS A 88 -4.44 -5.55 0.74
C HIS A 88 -3.90 -6.02 -0.62
N LEU A 89 -4.74 -6.00 -1.65
CA LEU A 89 -4.34 -6.39 -3.01
C LEU A 89 -3.60 -5.25 -3.72
N PRO A 90 -2.49 -5.51 -4.44
CA PRO A 90 -1.96 -4.56 -5.41
C PRO A 90 -2.96 -4.35 -6.56
N PRO A 91 -3.31 -3.10 -6.94
CA PRO A 91 -4.31 -2.82 -7.97
C PRO A 91 -3.84 -3.17 -9.39
N GLY A 92 -2.53 -3.19 -9.65
CA GLY A 92 -1.96 -3.61 -10.94
C GLY A 92 -1.92 -5.14 -11.12
N GLU A 93 -2.15 -5.91 -10.05
CA GLU A 93 -2.18 -7.36 -10.11
C GLU A 93 -3.42 -7.90 -10.84
N ALA A 94 -3.26 -9.02 -11.55
CA ALA A 94 -4.33 -9.70 -12.25
C ALA A 94 -5.51 -10.11 -11.35
N GLY A 95 -5.34 -10.14 -10.02
CA GLY A 95 -6.41 -10.41 -9.05
C GLY A 95 -7.46 -9.30 -8.94
N CYS A 96 -7.18 -8.08 -9.37
CA CYS A 96 -8.10 -6.95 -9.29
C CYS A 96 -8.92 -6.79 -10.59
N LEU A 97 -10.21 -6.45 -10.49
CA LEU A 97 -11.08 -6.17 -11.63
C LEU A 97 -10.55 -4.97 -12.42
N MET A 98 -10.36 -5.15 -13.73
CA MET A 98 -9.75 -4.14 -14.61
C MET A 98 -10.44 -2.77 -14.52
N VAL A 99 -11.78 -2.75 -14.47
CA VAL A 99 -12.55 -1.50 -14.36
C VAL A 99 -12.25 -0.79 -13.04
N TRP A 100 -12.18 -1.53 -11.93
CA TRP A 100 -11.85 -0.95 -10.63
C TRP A 100 -10.39 -0.44 -10.62
N SER A 101 -9.47 -1.26 -11.12
CA SER A 101 -8.04 -0.92 -11.24
C SER A 101 -7.81 0.36 -12.05
N HIS A 102 -8.46 0.50 -13.21
CA HIS A 102 -8.38 1.72 -14.03
C HIS A 102 -8.92 2.96 -13.29
N ASN A 103 -10.09 2.88 -12.65
CA ASN A 103 -10.62 4.02 -11.90
C ASN A 103 -9.70 4.38 -10.73
N PHE A 104 -9.14 3.40 -10.03
CA PHE A 104 -8.15 3.64 -8.98
C PHE A 104 -6.90 4.33 -9.55
N TYR A 105 -6.39 3.88 -10.70
CA TYR A 105 -5.25 4.49 -11.39
C TYR A 105 -5.49 5.97 -11.74
N ASP A 106 -6.69 6.30 -12.24
CA ASP A 106 -7.10 7.68 -12.55
C ASP A 106 -7.20 8.55 -11.28
N ILE A 107 -7.69 7.99 -10.17
CA ILE A 107 -7.75 8.66 -8.86
C ILE A 107 -6.33 8.98 -8.38
N ILE A 108 -5.40 8.01 -8.43
CA ILE A 108 -4.00 8.24 -8.04
C ILE A 108 -3.37 9.32 -8.94
N ASN A 109 -3.66 9.30 -10.24
CA ASN A 109 -3.22 10.34 -11.17
C ASN A 109 -3.71 11.73 -10.79
N ARG A 110 -5.00 11.88 -10.44
CA ARG A 110 -5.57 13.16 -10.02
C ARG A 110 -4.96 13.67 -8.71
N TYR A 111 -4.66 12.78 -7.77
CA TYR A 111 -4.18 13.13 -6.44
C TYR A 111 -2.68 12.85 -6.24
N GLU A 112 -1.89 12.90 -7.32
CA GLU A 112 -0.45 12.58 -7.30
C GLU A 112 0.36 13.42 -6.29
N ASN A 113 -0.07 14.65 -6.01
CA ASN A 113 0.58 15.53 -5.04
C ASN A 113 0.14 15.28 -3.59
N THR A 114 -0.97 14.58 -3.39
CA THR A 114 -1.60 14.34 -2.10
C THR A 114 -1.26 12.94 -1.58
N VAL A 115 -1.34 11.92 -2.44
CA VAL A 115 -0.91 10.56 -2.11
C VAL A 115 0.60 10.45 -2.26
N VAL A 116 1.33 10.21 -1.17
CA VAL A 116 2.79 10.15 -1.21
C VAL A 116 3.34 8.72 -1.22
N ASN A 117 2.62 7.75 -0.63
CA ASN A 117 2.99 6.34 -0.71
C ASN A 117 1.76 5.43 -0.64
N GLN A 118 1.86 4.28 -1.28
CA GLN A 118 0.86 3.21 -1.22
C GLN A 118 1.50 1.91 -0.71
N PHE A 119 0.78 1.17 0.12
CA PHE A 119 1.28 -0.05 0.75
C PHE A 119 0.31 -1.21 0.54
N TYR A 120 0.85 -2.31 0.02
CA TYR A 120 0.14 -3.52 -0.38
C TYR A 120 0.75 -4.78 0.25
N GLY A 121 0.00 -5.88 0.16
CA GLY A 121 0.47 -7.22 0.49
C GLY A 121 -0.03 -8.23 -0.54
N HIS A 122 -0.80 -9.22 -0.08
CA HIS A 122 -1.50 -10.25 -0.87
C HIS A 122 -0.60 -11.23 -1.63
N SER A 123 0.31 -10.75 -2.49
CA SER A 123 1.17 -11.59 -3.34
C SER A 123 2.16 -12.47 -2.56
N HIS A 124 2.40 -12.14 -1.28
CA HIS A 124 3.44 -12.73 -0.44
C HIS A 124 4.87 -12.56 -0.98
N ARG A 125 5.06 -11.72 -2.00
CA ARG A 125 6.35 -11.44 -2.63
C ARG A 125 6.81 -10.02 -2.33
N ASP A 126 8.11 -9.83 -2.51
CA ASP A 126 8.76 -8.54 -2.38
C ASP A 126 8.90 -7.89 -3.75
N TRP A 127 8.09 -6.86 -4.01
CA TRP A 127 8.12 -6.09 -5.25
C TRP A 127 7.41 -4.75 -5.08
N PHE A 128 7.20 -4.03 -6.17
CA PHE A 128 6.54 -2.74 -6.18
C PHE A 128 5.83 -2.47 -7.50
N GLU A 129 4.86 -1.56 -7.46
CA GLU A 129 4.16 -1.02 -8.62
C GLU A 129 4.53 0.45 -8.81
N LEU A 130 4.88 0.82 -10.04
CA LEU A 130 5.05 2.21 -10.45
C LEU A 130 3.81 2.72 -11.15
N PHE A 131 3.36 3.90 -10.74
CA PHE A 131 2.28 4.62 -11.39
C PHE A 131 2.89 5.71 -12.26
N TYR A 132 2.33 5.88 -13.45
CA TYR A 132 2.76 6.87 -14.43
C TYR A 132 1.61 7.83 -14.72
N ASP A 133 1.94 8.99 -15.28
CA ASP A 133 0.94 9.95 -15.69
C ASP A 133 0.13 9.45 -16.90
N THR A 134 -1.17 9.74 -16.92
CA THR A 134 -2.10 9.26 -17.96
C THR A 134 -1.99 10.00 -19.29
N ARG A 135 -1.13 11.03 -19.41
CA ARG A 135 -1.01 11.80 -20.66
C ARG A 135 -0.17 11.07 -21.70
N ASP A 136 1.00 10.59 -21.31
CA ASP A 136 1.93 9.87 -22.18
C ASP A 136 2.63 8.67 -21.52
N PHE A 137 2.34 8.40 -20.24
CA PHE A 137 2.92 7.31 -19.46
C PHE A 137 4.45 7.35 -19.35
N GLN A 138 5.05 8.54 -19.42
CA GLN A 138 6.51 8.68 -19.32
C GLN A 138 6.98 9.16 -17.96
N ARG A 139 6.14 9.90 -17.22
CA ARG A 139 6.52 10.44 -15.92
C ARG A 139 5.99 9.56 -14.79
N PRO A 140 6.86 8.94 -13.97
CA PRO A 140 6.42 8.29 -12.74
C PRO A 140 5.83 9.32 -11.76
N ILE A 141 4.71 8.96 -11.12
CA ILE A 141 3.94 9.85 -10.24
C ILE A 141 3.75 9.29 -8.83
N ASN A 142 3.86 7.97 -8.66
CA ASN A 142 3.64 7.32 -7.39
C ASN A 142 4.28 5.94 -7.29
N PHE A 143 4.47 5.49 -6.05
CA PHE A 143 5.09 4.22 -5.72
C PHE A 143 4.20 3.39 -4.80
N GLY A 144 3.90 2.17 -5.23
CA GLY A 144 3.15 1.19 -4.46
C GLY A 144 4.03 0.05 -3.99
N PHE A 145 4.32 -0.01 -2.69
CA PHE A 145 5.15 -1.07 -2.14
C PHE A 145 4.34 -2.32 -1.86
N VAL A 146 4.77 -3.46 -2.40
CA VAL A 146 4.20 -4.76 -2.07
C VAL A 146 5.12 -5.46 -1.08
N ALA A 147 4.68 -5.56 0.17
CA ALA A 147 5.47 -6.17 1.23
C ALA A 147 5.34 -7.71 1.19
N PRO A 148 6.44 -8.45 1.44
CA PRO A 148 6.42 -9.90 1.55
C PRO A 148 5.65 -10.36 2.81
N ALA A 149 5.33 -11.65 2.87
CA ALA A 149 4.51 -12.19 3.94
C ALA A 149 5.32 -12.86 5.07
N VAL A 150 4.71 -12.90 6.25
CA VAL A 150 5.20 -13.67 7.40
C VAL A 150 4.87 -15.16 7.25
N THR A 151 3.82 -15.52 6.51
CA THR A 151 3.49 -16.94 6.30
C THR A 151 4.52 -17.61 5.38
N SER A 152 4.78 -18.89 5.62
CA SER A 152 5.70 -19.71 4.81
C SER A 152 4.97 -20.63 3.82
N ILE A 153 3.66 -20.44 3.64
CA ILE A 153 2.83 -21.30 2.79
C ILE A 153 3.35 -21.40 1.34
N ASP A 154 3.99 -20.34 0.83
CA ASP A 154 4.57 -20.29 -0.51
C ASP A 154 6.03 -20.76 -0.58
N ARG A 155 6.45 -21.52 0.43
CA ARG A 155 7.82 -22.07 0.55
C ARG A 155 8.90 -20.98 0.58
N THR A 156 8.54 -19.81 1.12
CA THR A 156 9.44 -18.70 1.42
C THR A 156 9.72 -18.63 2.91
N ASN A 157 10.86 -18.05 3.28
CA ASN A 157 11.09 -17.66 4.65
C ASN A 157 10.07 -16.56 5.05
N PRO A 158 9.57 -16.55 6.29
CA PRO A 158 8.83 -15.43 6.85
C PRO A 158 9.61 -14.13 6.74
N VAL A 159 8.97 -13.05 6.29
CA VAL A 159 9.57 -11.72 6.20
C VAL A 159 8.62 -10.67 6.79
N TYR A 160 9.18 -9.68 7.48
CA TYR A 160 8.51 -8.41 7.76
C TYR A 160 9.36 -7.24 7.27
N ARG A 161 8.71 -6.11 7.03
CA ARG A 161 9.34 -4.88 6.54
C ARG A 161 9.16 -3.73 7.52
N ILE A 162 10.18 -2.90 7.63
CA ILE A 162 10.13 -1.62 8.33
C ILE A 162 10.37 -0.51 7.30
N TYR A 163 9.45 0.46 7.22
CA TYR A 163 9.62 1.66 6.41
C TYR A 163 10.17 2.79 7.26
N THR A 164 11.16 3.50 6.74
CA THR A 164 11.62 4.79 7.23
C THR A 164 10.89 5.87 6.45
N VAL A 165 10.16 6.73 7.14
CA VAL A 165 9.33 7.78 6.55
C VAL A 165 9.86 9.14 6.98
N ASP A 166 9.74 10.13 6.11
CA ASP A 166 10.04 11.52 6.43
C ASP A 166 9.25 11.98 7.66
N GLY A 167 9.99 12.49 8.64
CA GLY A 167 9.55 12.56 10.04
C GLY A 167 8.40 13.53 10.31
N ASN A 168 7.94 13.57 11.56
CA ASN A 168 6.89 14.50 11.98
C ASN A 168 7.45 15.90 12.28
N TYR A 169 7.50 16.75 11.26
CA TYR A 169 7.86 18.17 11.37
C TYR A 169 7.09 19.03 10.35
N GLU A 170 7.10 20.35 10.55
CA GLU A 170 6.42 21.29 9.66
C GLU A 170 7.03 21.25 8.25
N GLY A 171 6.19 21.01 7.23
CA GLY A 171 6.64 20.87 5.84
C GLY A 171 7.19 19.49 5.47
N SER A 172 7.04 18.49 6.35
CA SER A 172 7.39 17.10 6.02
C SER A 172 6.71 16.62 4.75
N SER A 173 7.46 15.92 3.91
CA SER A 173 6.92 15.27 2.71
C SER A 173 6.07 14.05 3.05
N TRP A 174 6.26 13.48 4.24
CA TRP A 174 5.73 12.18 4.65
C TRP A 174 6.04 11.03 3.68
N ALA A 175 6.98 11.23 2.74
CA ALA A 175 7.37 10.19 1.81
C ALA A 175 8.18 9.11 2.54
N VAL A 176 8.06 7.86 2.11
CA VAL A 176 9.03 6.83 2.45
C VAL A 176 10.41 7.30 1.96
N ILE A 177 11.40 7.24 2.83
CA ILE A 177 12.80 7.55 2.56
C ILE A 177 13.59 6.26 2.32
N ASP A 178 13.18 5.19 3.01
CA ASP A 178 13.86 3.91 2.93
C ASP A 178 12.98 2.75 3.44
N TYR A 179 13.36 1.50 3.17
CA TYR A 179 12.78 0.35 3.84
C TYR A 179 13.78 -0.78 4.09
N THR A 180 13.61 -1.50 5.18
CA THR A 180 14.44 -2.66 5.54
C THR A 180 13.58 -3.90 5.71
N ASN A 181 14.01 -5.00 5.10
CA ASN A 181 13.40 -6.31 5.30
C ASN A 181 14.17 -7.12 6.34
N TYR A 182 13.43 -7.84 7.18
CA TYR A 182 13.95 -8.84 8.12
C TYR A 182 13.29 -10.18 7.82
N PHE A 183 14.06 -11.24 7.83
CA PHE A 183 13.56 -12.58 7.55
C PHE A 183 13.92 -13.56 8.67
N LEU A 184 13.12 -14.62 8.78
CA LEU A 184 13.40 -15.76 9.64
C LEU A 184 13.84 -16.94 8.76
N ASN A 185 15.09 -17.38 8.89
CA ASN A 185 15.55 -18.58 8.21
C ASN A 185 14.92 -19.82 8.85
N LEU A 186 13.89 -20.40 8.22
CA LEU A 186 13.17 -21.54 8.79
C LEU A 186 14.05 -22.79 8.91
N THR A 187 14.96 -23.02 7.98
CA THR A 187 15.88 -24.17 8.05
C THR A 187 16.74 -24.08 9.29
N GLU A 188 17.34 -22.92 9.52
CA GLU A 188 18.19 -22.70 10.70
C GLU A 188 17.37 -22.69 11.99
N ALA A 189 16.22 -22.00 12.00
CA ALA A 189 15.36 -21.91 13.18
C ALA A 189 14.82 -23.27 13.63
N ASN A 190 14.48 -24.15 12.68
CA ASN A 190 14.02 -25.51 12.98
C ASN A 190 15.15 -26.42 13.45
N LEU A 191 16.37 -26.27 12.89
CA LEU A 191 17.54 -27.04 13.32
C LEU A 191 18.03 -26.63 14.72
N GLN A 192 17.93 -25.33 15.06
CA GLN A 192 18.40 -24.78 16.33
C GLN A 192 17.29 -24.64 17.39
N GLU A 193 16.04 -24.95 17.04
CA GLU A 193 14.84 -24.70 17.86
C GLU A 193 14.76 -23.26 18.38
N LYS A 194 15.21 -22.30 17.58
CA LYS A 194 15.32 -20.89 17.96
C LYS A 194 14.96 -19.96 16.82
N ALA A 195 13.92 -19.15 17.02
CA ALA A 195 13.52 -18.14 16.05
C ALA A 195 14.39 -16.86 16.18
N THR A 196 15.35 -16.69 15.27
CA THR A 196 16.16 -15.47 15.17
C THR A 196 15.80 -14.74 13.88
N TRP A 197 15.25 -13.52 14.02
CA TRP A 197 14.99 -12.65 12.87
C TRP A 197 16.26 -11.91 12.49
N THR A 198 16.65 -12.05 11.23
CA THR A 198 17.91 -11.52 10.70
C THR A 198 17.61 -10.46 9.65
N TYR A 199 18.43 -9.41 9.62
CA TYR A 199 18.41 -8.42 8.55
C TYR A 199 18.57 -9.12 7.18
N ALA A 200 17.65 -8.86 6.26
CA ALA A 200 17.75 -9.34 4.89
C ALA A 200 18.54 -8.34 4.04
N TYR A 201 17.91 -7.19 3.75
CA TYR A 201 18.49 -6.14 2.94
C TYR A 201 17.74 -4.82 3.12
N ASN A 202 18.38 -3.78 2.59
CA ASN A 202 17.90 -2.43 2.44
C ASN A 202 18.29 -1.94 1.03
N PRO A 203 17.33 -1.55 0.17
CA PRO A 203 17.63 -1.23 -1.22
C PRO A 203 18.27 0.15 -1.35
N LYS A 204 19.55 0.17 -1.73
CA LYS A 204 20.27 1.43 -1.97
C LYS A 204 19.69 2.27 -3.13
N TRP A 205 18.98 1.65 -4.08
CA TRP A 205 18.40 2.35 -5.23
C TRP A 205 17.22 3.27 -4.87
N TYR A 206 16.55 3.02 -3.74
CA TYR A 206 15.36 3.76 -3.38
C TYR A 206 15.67 5.21 -2.96
N VAL A 207 16.79 5.42 -2.28
CA VAL A 207 17.28 6.76 -1.89
C VAL A 207 17.54 7.64 -3.12
N THR A 208 17.92 7.06 -4.26
CA THR A 208 18.19 7.79 -5.51
C THR A 208 16.92 8.32 -6.19
N LEU A 209 15.76 7.68 -6.00
CA LEU A 209 14.48 8.10 -6.61
C LEU A 209 13.84 9.32 -5.94
N ASN A 210 14.25 9.61 -4.71
CA ASN A 210 13.62 10.62 -3.86
C ASN A 210 14.33 11.99 -3.90
N THR A 211 15.57 12.04 -4.41
CA THR A 211 16.34 13.30 -4.49
C THR A 211 15.88 14.22 -5.62
N ASP A 212 15.21 13.69 -6.63
CA ASP A 212 14.66 14.44 -7.76
C ASP A 212 13.27 13.86 -8.10
N SER A 213 12.19 14.39 -7.50
CA SER A 213 10.80 14.23 -7.96
C SER A 213 10.45 12.91 -8.67
N TYR A 214 10.31 11.78 -7.96
CA TYR A 214 10.03 10.45 -8.53
C TYR A 214 10.85 10.08 -9.78
N SER A 215 11.93 10.77 -10.11
CA SER A 215 12.68 10.55 -11.32
C SER A 215 13.48 9.27 -11.11
N CYS A 216 12.83 8.17 -11.48
CA CYS A 216 13.55 7.03 -11.99
C CYS A 216 14.33 7.59 -13.17
N GLU A 217 15.64 7.81 -13.00
CA GLU A 217 16.52 7.61 -14.14
C GLU A 217 16.13 6.23 -14.67
N ASP A 218 15.46 6.22 -15.82
CA ASP A 218 14.87 5.07 -16.50
C ASP A 218 15.87 3.90 -16.61
N ASN A 219 17.16 4.23 -16.53
CA ASN A 219 18.26 3.29 -16.43
C ASN A 219 18.27 2.42 -15.15
N SER A 220 17.88 2.86 -13.97
CA SER A 220 18.07 2.07 -12.74
C SER A 220 17.17 0.81 -12.69
N ILE A 221 15.88 0.94 -13.04
CA ILE A 221 14.96 -0.22 -13.15
C ILE A 221 15.27 -1.06 -14.40
N TYR A 222 15.63 -0.41 -15.51
CA TYR A 222 16.09 -1.13 -16.71
C TYR A 222 17.40 -1.90 -16.48
N GLN A 223 18.27 -1.43 -15.57
CA GLN A 223 19.50 -2.14 -15.16
C GLN A 223 19.19 -3.25 -14.14
N LEU A 224 18.19 -3.08 -13.26
CA LEU A 224 17.72 -4.13 -12.35
C LEU A 224 17.09 -5.31 -13.11
N THR A 225 16.34 -5.04 -14.17
CA THR A 225 15.78 -6.09 -15.05
C THR A 225 16.87 -6.84 -15.82
N LYS A 226 17.96 -6.17 -16.23
CA LYS A 226 19.12 -6.82 -16.86
C LYS A 226 20.00 -7.64 -15.91
N THR A 227 20.07 -7.28 -14.63
CA THR A 227 20.90 -8.00 -13.64
C THR A 227 20.20 -9.22 -13.05
N ALA A 228 18.89 -9.35 -13.22
CA ALA A 228 18.12 -10.54 -12.82
C ALA A 228 18.13 -11.67 -13.89
N GLU A 229 18.71 -11.45 -15.07
CA GLU A 229 18.81 -12.43 -16.17
C GLU A 229 20.14 -13.23 -16.19
N HIS A 230 20.97 -13.18 -15.13
CA HIS A 230 22.23 -13.94 -15.03
C HIS A 230 22.32 -14.79 -13.76
#